data_AF-A0A1J5LQN6-F1
#
_entry.id   AF-A0A1J5LQN6-F1
#
_cell.length_a   1.000
_cell.length_b   1.000
_cell.length_c   1.000
_cell.angle_alpha   90.00
_cell.angle_beta   90.00
_cell.angle_gamma   90.00
#
_symmetry.space_group_name_H-M   'P 1'
#
loop_
_entity.id
_entity.type
_entity.pdbx_description
1 polymer ?
#
loop_
_entity_poly.entity_id
_entity_poly.type
_entity_poly.pdbx_seq_one_letter_code
_entity_poly.pdbx_strand_id
1 'polypeptide(L)'
;MKSTIILMTLICSTFSFSQDIKATTDGGKRVLLGPNGSWRYADKTEAKLSEDSDCTFSKYEIDSLTGVKIKHTELQSLGKLNYSSLDVELRKIKNKVSIMATFSGYLGCATSESKITFKLKNREIIILSNTGEIDCAEGAVMYFNLNKSDIIRLRRSPLDKVKITGSKFFVDIKLSNPNYFIDNLKCVE
;
A
#
# COMPACT_ATOMS: atom_id res chain seq x y z
N MET A 1 67.91 41.67 -4.20
CA MET A 1 66.94 40.57 -4.03
C MET A 1 65.86 40.75 -5.09
N LYS A 2 65.76 39.83 -6.05
CA LYS A 2 64.78 39.89 -7.14
C LYS A 2 63.47 39.25 -6.66
N SER A 3 62.39 40.02 -6.73
CA SER A 3 61.04 39.59 -6.37
C SER A 3 60.42 38.86 -7.55
N THR A 4 60.06 37.59 -7.37
CA THR A 4 59.31 36.79 -8.34
C THR A 4 57.92 36.55 -7.76
N ILE A 5 56.93 37.31 -8.24
CA ILE A 5 55.52 37.11 -7.92
C ILE A 5 54.96 36.12 -8.95
N ILE A 6 54.60 34.92 -8.48
CA ILE A 6 53.95 33.89 -9.28
C ILE A 6 52.45 34.21 -9.29
N LEU A 7 51.93 34.63 -10.45
CA LEU A 7 50.51 34.85 -10.71
C LEU A 7 49.85 33.49 -11.00
N MET A 8 49.18 32.92 -10.01
CA MET A 8 48.42 31.67 -10.13
C MET A 8 47.03 31.97 -10.69
N THR A 9 46.84 31.73 -11.99
CA THR A 9 45.56 31.87 -12.70
C THR A 9 44.60 30.78 -12.25
N LEU A 10 43.55 31.18 -11.54
CA LEU A 10 42.43 30.35 -11.13
C LEU A 10 41.49 30.12 -12.34
N ILE A 11 41.56 28.94 -12.95
CA ILE A 11 40.64 28.53 -14.02
C ILE A 11 39.32 28.09 -13.37
N CYS A 12 38.34 28.98 -13.31
CA CYS A 12 36.95 28.62 -12.99
C CYS A 12 36.30 27.97 -14.23
N SER A 13 36.32 26.64 -14.30
CA SER A 13 35.47 25.89 -15.23
C SER A 13 34.03 25.90 -14.73
N THR A 14 33.19 26.76 -15.32
CA THR A 14 31.74 26.73 -15.12
C THR A 14 31.16 25.53 -15.88
N PHE A 15 31.04 24.40 -15.21
CA PHE A 15 30.19 23.31 -15.68
C PHE A 15 28.74 23.79 -15.64
N SER A 16 28.21 24.18 -16.80
CA SER A 16 26.78 24.46 -16.97
C SER A 16 26.05 23.12 -16.93
N PHE A 17 25.53 22.75 -15.77
CA PHE A 17 24.58 21.64 -15.64
C PHE A 17 23.29 22.06 -16.33
N SER A 18 23.18 21.75 -17.62
CA SER A 18 21.94 21.96 -18.35
C SER A 18 20.98 20.83 -18.03
N GLN A 19 19.95 21.12 -17.23
CA GLN A 19 18.93 20.16 -16.85
C GLN A 19 17.68 20.38 -17.70
N ASP A 20 17.07 19.29 -18.18
CA ASP A 20 15.80 19.33 -18.90
C ASP A 20 14.70 19.98 -18.03
N ILE A 21 13.94 20.93 -18.61
CA ILE A 21 12.81 21.58 -17.92
C ILE A 21 11.55 20.75 -18.13
N LYS A 22 10.80 20.49 -17.05
CA LYS A 22 9.52 19.78 -17.09
C LYS A 22 8.37 20.76 -17.33
N ALA A 23 7.53 20.50 -18.33
CA ALA A 23 6.36 21.32 -18.64
C ALA A 23 5.13 20.46 -18.98
N THR A 24 3.96 21.11 -19.06
CA THR A 24 2.67 20.49 -19.41
C THR A 24 2.04 21.27 -20.55
N THR A 25 1.57 20.56 -21.59
CA THR A 25 0.83 21.13 -22.73
C THR A 25 -0.61 21.47 -22.34
N ASP A 26 -1.29 22.32 -23.11
CA ASP A 26 -2.72 22.64 -22.90
C ASP A 26 -3.64 21.40 -22.92
N GLY A 27 -3.23 20.35 -23.63
CA GLY A 27 -3.90 19.04 -23.64
C GLY A 27 -3.52 18.11 -22.47
N GLY A 28 -2.84 18.61 -21.44
CA GLY A 28 -2.49 17.87 -20.23
C GLY A 28 -1.32 16.87 -20.36
N LYS A 29 -0.63 16.83 -21.50
CA LYS A 29 0.53 15.94 -21.70
C LYS A 29 1.81 16.54 -21.12
N ARG A 30 2.60 15.73 -20.42
CA ARG A 30 3.92 16.13 -19.87
C ARG A 30 5.01 16.05 -20.94
N VAL A 31 5.87 17.07 -20.97
CA VAL A 31 7.01 17.16 -21.89
C VAL A 31 8.29 17.54 -21.16
N LEU A 32 9.42 17.13 -21.72
CA LEU A 32 10.76 17.55 -21.33
C LEU A 32 11.30 18.51 -22.39
N LEU A 33 11.66 19.73 -21.96
CA LEU A 33 12.25 20.77 -22.79
C LEU A 33 13.77 20.74 -22.60
N GLY A 34 14.48 20.43 -23.67
CA GLY A 34 15.93 20.52 -23.71
C GLY A 34 16.40 21.96 -23.82
N PRO A 35 17.64 22.25 -23.41
CA PRO A 35 18.22 23.60 -23.44
C PRO A 35 18.41 24.18 -24.84
N ASN A 36 18.35 23.35 -25.88
CA ASN A 36 18.39 23.73 -27.28
C ASN A 36 17.00 24.02 -27.88
N GLY A 37 15.96 24.11 -27.05
CA GLY A 37 14.57 24.32 -27.49
C GLY A 37 13.91 23.08 -28.09
N SER A 38 14.60 21.93 -28.14
CA SER A 38 13.95 20.66 -28.49
C SER A 38 13.05 20.20 -27.36
N TRP A 39 12.02 19.42 -27.69
CA TRP A 39 11.16 18.82 -26.69
C TRP A 39 10.81 17.38 -27.04
N ARG A 40 10.55 16.58 -26.01
CA ARG A 40 10.05 15.20 -26.13
C ARG A 40 8.93 14.95 -25.14
N TYR A 41 8.01 14.05 -25.48
CA TYR A 41 7.08 13.52 -24.49
C TYR A 41 7.88 12.79 -23.41
N ALA A 42 7.53 13.02 -22.14
CA ALA A 42 8.06 12.18 -21.08
C ALA A 42 7.48 10.77 -21.27
N ASP A 43 8.32 9.77 -21.54
CA ASP A 43 7.89 8.38 -21.69
C ASP A 43 7.07 7.94 -20.47
N LYS A 44 6.04 7.11 -20.71
CA LYS A 44 5.14 6.58 -19.66
C LYS A 44 5.84 5.74 -18.58
N THR A 45 7.16 5.54 -18.68
CA THR A 45 7.95 4.69 -17.78
C THR A 45 8.73 5.47 -16.72
N GLU A 46 8.45 6.75 -16.53
CA GLU A 46 8.65 7.42 -15.24
C GLU A 46 7.41 8.23 -14.89
N ALA A 47 6.30 7.52 -14.70
CA ALA A 47 5.41 7.91 -13.63
C ALA A 47 6.25 7.85 -12.34
N LYS A 48 6.90 8.96 -11.98
CA LYS A 48 6.97 9.34 -10.57
C LYS A 48 5.54 9.16 -10.09
N LEU A 49 5.30 8.08 -9.34
CA LEU A 49 4.15 7.96 -8.47
C LEU A 49 3.98 9.37 -7.91
N SER A 50 2.84 9.99 -8.16
CA SER A 50 2.37 10.99 -7.23
C SER A 50 2.58 10.35 -5.86
N GLU A 51 3.50 10.90 -5.06
CA GLU A 51 3.45 10.70 -3.62
C GLU A 51 2.08 11.23 -3.24
N ASP A 52 1.12 10.31 -3.23
CA ASP A 52 -0.25 10.55 -2.81
C ASP A 52 -0.11 10.85 -1.32
N SER A 53 -0.18 12.13 -1.00
CA SER A 53 0.12 12.72 0.31
C SER A 53 -0.84 12.28 1.43
N ASP A 54 -1.64 11.25 1.19
CA ASP A 54 -2.64 10.69 2.11
C ASP A 54 -2.26 9.32 2.68
N CYS A 55 -1.16 8.69 2.24
CA CYS A 55 -0.73 7.39 2.77
C CYS A 55 0.21 7.52 3.98
N THR A 56 -0.14 8.39 4.93
CA THR A 56 0.65 8.68 6.14
C THR A 56 0.98 7.43 6.97
N PHE A 57 0.20 6.35 6.81
CA PHE A 57 0.32 5.12 7.59
C PHE A 57 0.97 3.95 6.83
N SER A 58 1.54 4.17 5.63
CA SER A 58 2.25 3.09 4.92
C SER A 58 3.72 3.01 5.33
N LYS A 59 4.16 1.84 5.80
CA LYS A 59 5.54 1.53 6.20
C LYS A 59 6.20 0.60 5.19
N TYR A 60 7.51 0.68 5.13
CA TYR A 60 8.35 -0.23 4.37
C TYR A 60 9.25 -0.99 5.33
N GLU A 61 9.24 -2.30 5.19
CA GLU A 61 10.18 -3.20 5.86
C GLU A 61 11.00 -3.92 4.78
N ILE A 62 12.29 -4.11 5.05
CA ILE A 62 13.15 -4.95 4.24
C ILE A 62 13.49 -6.15 5.12
N ASP A 63 13.08 -7.32 4.69
CA ASP A 63 13.53 -8.57 5.29
C ASP A 63 15.06 -8.65 5.13
N SER A 64 15.78 -8.60 6.25
CA SER A 64 17.24 -8.55 6.26
C SER A 64 17.91 -9.83 5.76
N LEU A 65 17.18 -10.96 5.76
CA LEU A 65 17.67 -12.25 5.30
C LEU A 65 17.42 -12.45 3.80
N THR A 66 16.23 -12.06 3.33
CA THR A 66 15.82 -12.32 1.94
C THR A 66 15.94 -11.10 1.02
N GLY A 67 16.13 -9.91 1.58
CA GLY A 67 16.13 -8.63 0.86
C GLY A 67 14.74 -8.25 0.31
N VAL A 68 13.68 -8.98 0.68
CA VAL A 68 12.33 -8.74 0.18
C VAL A 68 11.75 -7.48 0.80
N LYS A 69 11.29 -6.58 -0.05
CA LYS A 69 10.55 -5.38 0.37
C LYS A 69 9.11 -5.74 0.68
N ILE A 70 8.68 -5.37 1.89
CA ILE A 70 7.32 -5.48 2.38
C ILE A 70 6.80 -4.06 2.54
N LYS A 71 5.71 -3.73 1.85
CA LYS A 71 4.98 -2.48 2.04
C LYS A 71 3.70 -2.80 2.79
N HIS A 72 3.39 -2.09 3.85
CA HIS A 72 2.18 -2.40 4.62
C HIS A 72 1.59 -1.15 5.27
N THR A 73 0.31 -1.22 5.66
CA THR A 73 -0.32 -0.16 6.45
C THR A 73 -0.06 -0.37 7.93
N GLU A 74 -0.39 0.61 8.77
CA GLU A 74 -0.60 0.34 10.19
C GLU A 74 -1.83 -0.54 10.40
N LEU A 75 -1.82 -1.31 11.48
CA LEU A 75 -2.96 -2.10 11.93
C LEU A 75 -4.08 -1.17 12.38
N GLN A 76 -5.27 -1.30 11.76
CA GLN A 76 -6.40 -0.44 12.01
C GLN A 76 -7.67 -1.25 12.32
N SER A 77 -8.52 -0.71 13.17
CA SER A 77 -9.77 -1.36 13.54
C SER A 77 -10.82 -1.26 12.44
N LEU A 78 -11.25 -2.42 11.93
CA LEU A 78 -12.36 -2.50 10.97
C LEU A 78 -13.72 -2.43 11.69
N GLY A 79 -13.77 -2.93 12.92
CA GLY A 79 -14.96 -2.91 13.75
C GLY A 79 -14.76 -3.58 15.11
N LYS A 80 -15.74 -3.39 15.98
CA LYS A 80 -15.69 -3.86 17.37
C LYS A 80 -16.99 -4.52 17.81
N LEU A 81 -16.87 -5.50 18.69
CA LEU A 81 -17.94 -6.06 19.51
C LEU A 81 -17.74 -5.59 20.96
N ASN A 82 -18.62 -6.00 21.88
CA ASN A 82 -18.58 -5.55 23.27
C ASN A 82 -17.22 -5.80 23.97
N TYR A 83 -16.56 -6.92 23.64
CA TYR A 83 -15.31 -7.34 24.28
C TYR A 83 -14.24 -7.80 23.29
N SER A 84 -14.41 -7.51 21.99
CA SER A 84 -13.46 -7.92 20.96
C SER A 84 -13.44 -6.94 19.79
N SER A 85 -12.39 -7.00 18.98
CA SER A 85 -12.15 -6.16 17.82
C SER A 85 -11.68 -7.02 16.66
N LEU A 86 -12.03 -6.60 15.46
CA LEU A 86 -11.38 -7.05 14.24
C LEU A 86 -10.50 -5.92 13.75
N ASP A 87 -9.19 -6.16 13.80
CA ASP A 87 -8.17 -5.23 13.34
C ASP A 87 -7.49 -5.81 12.10
N VAL A 88 -7.17 -4.94 11.13
CA VAL A 88 -6.69 -5.34 9.82
C VAL A 88 -5.52 -4.48 9.36
N GLU A 89 -4.62 -5.11 8.64
CA GLU A 89 -3.46 -4.50 7.99
C GLU A 89 -3.42 -4.97 6.53
N LEU A 90 -3.19 -4.02 5.62
CA LEU A 90 -2.91 -4.34 4.23
C LEU A 90 -1.42 -4.52 4.04
N ARG A 91 -1.01 -5.61 3.38
CA ARG A 91 0.40 -5.93 3.11
C ARG A 91 0.60 -6.20 1.63
N LYS A 92 1.68 -5.68 1.06
CA LYS A 92 2.20 -6.01 -0.27
C LYS A 92 3.59 -6.60 -0.14
N ILE A 93 3.71 -7.84 -0.59
CA ILE A 93 4.97 -8.56 -0.68
C ILE A 93 5.18 -8.88 -2.16
N LYS A 94 6.21 -8.31 -2.77
CA LYS A 94 6.43 -8.35 -4.23
C LYS A 94 5.17 -7.84 -4.97
N ASN A 95 4.50 -8.71 -5.72
CA ASN A 95 3.30 -8.39 -6.51
C ASN A 95 2.00 -8.96 -5.90
N LYS A 96 2.03 -9.42 -4.65
CA LYS A 96 0.87 -9.97 -3.95
C LYS A 96 0.43 -9.01 -2.87
N VAL A 97 -0.86 -8.66 -2.87
CA VAL A 97 -1.51 -7.90 -1.81
C VAL A 97 -2.31 -8.87 -0.95
N SER A 98 -2.23 -8.71 0.37
CA SER A 98 -2.97 -9.50 1.34
C SER A 98 -3.52 -8.64 2.47
N ILE A 99 -4.55 -9.17 3.13
CA ILE A 99 -5.08 -8.65 4.38
C ILE A 99 -4.52 -9.54 5.48
N MET A 100 -3.81 -8.97 6.44
CA MET A 100 -3.58 -9.59 7.74
C MET A 100 -4.71 -9.14 8.66
N ALA A 101 -5.40 -10.09 9.30
CA ALA A 101 -6.51 -9.82 10.17
C ALA A 101 -6.28 -10.48 11.53
N THR A 102 -6.52 -9.71 12.59
CA THR A 102 -6.42 -10.17 13.97
C THR A 102 -7.77 -9.95 14.64
N PHE A 103 -8.31 -11.02 15.23
CA PHE A 103 -9.55 -10.93 16.00
C PHE A 103 -9.27 -11.26 17.46
N SER A 104 -9.54 -10.32 18.36
CA SER A 104 -9.21 -10.46 19.79
C SER A 104 -10.18 -11.35 20.59
N GLY A 105 -11.23 -11.90 19.96
CA GLY A 105 -12.11 -12.90 20.58
C GLY A 105 -11.77 -14.33 20.16
N TYR A 106 -12.51 -15.29 20.72
CA TYR A 106 -12.32 -16.72 20.41
C TYR A 106 -13.16 -17.19 19.22
N LEU A 107 -12.51 -17.72 18.17
CA LEU A 107 -13.18 -18.32 16.99
C LEU A 107 -12.85 -19.82 16.80
N GLY A 108 -12.15 -20.42 17.76
CA GLY A 108 -11.41 -21.67 17.52
C GLY A 108 -10.03 -21.34 16.94
N CYS A 109 -9.53 -22.19 16.04
CA CYS A 109 -8.26 -21.97 15.36
C CYS A 109 -8.47 -21.23 14.03
N ALA A 110 -7.50 -20.39 13.67
CA ALA A 110 -7.24 -20.03 12.28
C ALA A 110 -6.70 -21.27 11.57
N THR A 111 -7.38 -21.72 10.52
CA THR A 111 -7.01 -22.87 9.69
C THR A 111 -7.20 -22.50 8.23
N SER A 112 -6.88 -23.38 7.28
CA SER A 112 -7.16 -23.15 5.85
C SER A 112 -8.67 -23.07 5.53
N GLU A 113 -9.53 -23.59 6.41
CA GLU A 113 -10.99 -23.50 6.27
C GLU A 113 -11.56 -22.19 6.84
N SER A 114 -10.78 -21.48 7.64
CA SER A 114 -11.16 -20.18 8.21
C SER A 114 -11.31 -19.14 7.11
N LYS A 115 -12.29 -18.26 7.26
CA LYS A 115 -12.70 -17.31 6.22
C LYS A 115 -12.97 -15.93 6.77
N ILE A 116 -12.77 -14.93 5.93
CA ILE A 116 -13.37 -13.60 6.10
C ILE A 116 -14.31 -13.34 4.93
N THR A 117 -15.50 -12.83 5.25
CA THR A 117 -16.54 -12.51 4.27
C THR A 117 -16.89 -11.04 4.38
N PHE A 118 -16.75 -10.31 3.28
CA PHE A 118 -17.15 -8.92 3.15
C PHE A 118 -18.42 -8.84 2.32
N LYS A 119 -19.47 -8.25 2.90
CA LYS A 119 -20.64 -7.80 2.14
C LYS A 119 -20.48 -6.31 1.89
N LEU A 120 -20.59 -5.89 0.64
CA LEU A 120 -20.48 -4.50 0.23
C LEU A 120 -21.87 -3.84 0.14
N LYS A 121 -21.92 -2.51 0.27
CA LYS A 121 -23.18 -1.75 0.13
C LYS A 121 -23.84 -1.90 -1.24
N ASN A 122 -23.06 -2.16 -2.30
CA ASN A 122 -23.57 -2.50 -3.62
C ASN A 122 -24.14 -3.93 -3.74
N ARG A 123 -24.27 -4.66 -2.61
CA ARG A 123 -24.76 -6.05 -2.47
C ARG A 123 -23.81 -7.15 -2.93
N GLU A 124 -22.62 -6.81 -3.38
CA GLU A 124 -21.61 -7.82 -3.68
C GLU A 124 -21.09 -8.51 -2.41
N ILE A 125 -20.66 -9.77 -2.57
CA ILE A 125 -20.07 -10.57 -1.50
C ILE A 125 -18.68 -11.05 -1.94
N ILE A 126 -17.69 -10.84 -1.08
CA ILE A 126 -16.31 -11.29 -1.26
C ILE A 126 -16.01 -12.26 -0.12
N ILE A 127 -15.60 -13.48 -0.44
CA ILE A 127 -15.24 -14.51 0.53
C ILE A 127 -13.78 -14.87 0.29
N LEU A 128 -12.95 -14.70 1.31
CA LEU A 128 -11.53 -15.05 1.26
C LEU A 128 -11.24 -16.13 2.28
N SER A 129 -10.46 -17.13 1.87
CA SER A 129 -9.98 -18.19 2.76
C SER A 129 -8.61 -17.82 3.32
N ASN A 130 -8.37 -18.22 4.56
CA ASN A 130 -7.08 -18.02 5.20
C ASN A 130 -5.99 -18.81 4.48
N THR A 131 -4.87 -18.15 4.24
CA THR A 131 -3.67 -18.71 3.62
C THR A 131 -2.48 -18.72 4.57
N GLY A 132 -2.68 -18.25 5.81
CA GLY A 132 -1.71 -18.34 6.88
C GLY A 132 -1.62 -19.76 7.46
N GLU A 133 -0.65 -19.95 8.34
CA GLU A 133 -0.50 -21.19 9.10
C GLU A 133 -1.64 -21.40 10.09
N ILE A 134 -1.71 -22.61 10.64
CA ILE A 134 -2.69 -22.91 11.68
C ILE A 134 -2.28 -22.17 12.96
N ASP A 135 -3.19 -21.37 13.51
CA ASP A 135 -2.98 -20.62 14.74
C ASP A 135 -4.20 -20.80 15.65
N CYS A 136 -3.99 -21.45 16.81
CA CYS A 136 -5.02 -21.73 17.79
C CYS A 136 -4.92 -20.81 19.03
N ALA A 137 -4.02 -19.84 19.02
CA ALA A 137 -3.87 -18.90 20.11
C ALA A 137 -5.06 -17.93 20.19
N GLU A 138 -5.25 -17.34 21.37
CA GLU A 138 -6.12 -16.17 21.50
C GLU A 138 -5.52 -15.01 20.70
N GLY A 139 -6.36 -14.30 19.94
CA GLY A 139 -5.85 -13.29 19.00
C GLY A 139 -5.25 -13.87 17.72
N ALA A 140 -5.64 -15.10 17.34
CA ALA A 140 -5.10 -15.77 16.15
C ALA A 140 -5.07 -14.87 14.91
N VAL A 141 -3.94 -14.87 14.21
CA VAL A 141 -3.73 -14.03 13.02
C VAL A 141 -4.09 -14.83 11.78
N MET A 142 -4.92 -14.24 10.92
CA MET A 142 -5.29 -14.81 9.62
C MET A 142 -4.74 -13.94 8.49
N TYR A 143 -4.37 -14.59 7.39
CA TYR A 143 -3.87 -13.95 6.19
C TYR A 143 -4.76 -14.27 5.00
N PHE A 144 -5.19 -13.25 4.26
CA PHE A 144 -6.10 -13.41 3.12
C PHE A 144 -5.49 -12.75 1.89
N ASN A 145 -5.12 -13.55 0.88
CA ASN A 145 -4.61 -13.01 -0.38
C ASN A 145 -5.73 -12.36 -1.20
N LEU A 146 -5.45 -11.19 -1.76
CA LEU A 146 -6.35 -10.48 -2.67
C LEU A 146 -5.90 -10.68 -4.11
N ASN A 147 -6.82 -11.11 -4.98
CA ASN A 147 -6.61 -11.05 -6.41
C ASN A 147 -7.01 -9.68 -6.98
N LYS A 148 -6.69 -9.41 -8.25
CA LYS A 148 -7.02 -8.13 -8.90
C LYS A 148 -8.52 -7.80 -8.88
N SER A 149 -9.39 -8.80 -9.01
CA SER A 149 -10.84 -8.62 -8.96
C SER A 149 -11.29 -8.20 -7.55
N ASP A 150 -10.76 -8.84 -6.51
CA ASP A 150 -11.08 -8.49 -5.11
C ASP A 150 -10.69 -7.05 -4.80
N ILE A 151 -9.49 -6.63 -5.20
CA ILE A 151 -8.99 -5.26 -5.03
C ILE A 151 -9.93 -4.25 -5.70
N ILE A 152 -10.30 -4.50 -6.97
CA ILE A 152 -11.19 -3.61 -7.73
C ILE A 152 -12.55 -3.49 -7.03
N ARG A 153 -13.09 -4.61 -6.53
CA ARG A 153 -14.41 -4.63 -5.88
C ARG A 153 -14.39 -3.93 -4.52
N LEU A 154 -13.37 -4.20 -3.70
CA LEU A 154 -13.18 -3.56 -2.39
C LEU A 154 -12.98 -2.04 -2.47
N ARG A 155 -12.44 -1.52 -3.58
CA ARG A 155 -12.29 -0.08 -3.81
C ARG A 155 -13.55 0.63 -4.31
N ARG A 156 -14.52 -0.11 -4.83
CA ARG A 156 -15.70 0.47 -5.51
C ARG A 156 -16.88 0.72 -4.59
N SER A 157 -16.96 0.03 -3.46
CA SER A 157 -18.11 0.14 -2.56
C SER A 157 -17.66 0.03 -1.11
N PRO A 158 -18.24 0.86 -0.21
CA PRO A 158 -18.06 0.69 1.21
C PRO A 158 -18.54 -0.69 1.67
N LEU A 159 -18.01 -1.13 2.80
CA LEU A 159 -18.47 -2.32 3.52
C LEU A 159 -19.87 -2.07 4.09
N ASP A 160 -20.74 -3.06 3.94
CA ASP A 160 -22.03 -3.17 4.62
C ASP A 160 -21.88 -4.03 5.89
N LYS A 161 -21.28 -5.22 5.75
CA LYS A 161 -21.06 -6.16 6.85
C LYS A 161 -19.77 -6.94 6.66
N VAL A 162 -19.19 -7.39 7.78
CA VAL A 162 -18.04 -8.28 7.76
C VAL A 162 -18.32 -9.45 8.68
N LYS A 163 -18.02 -10.66 8.22
CA LYS A 163 -18.07 -11.88 9.00
C LYS A 163 -16.70 -12.52 9.02
N ILE A 164 -16.24 -12.92 10.20
CA ILE A 164 -15.03 -13.72 10.35
C ILE A 164 -15.39 -15.08 10.92
N THR A 165 -14.79 -16.14 10.39
CA THR A 165 -15.10 -17.53 10.69
C THR A 165 -13.81 -18.28 10.98
N GLY A 166 -13.69 -18.82 12.20
CA GLY A 166 -12.64 -19.75 12.57
C GLY A 166 -13.12 -21.19 12.49
N SER A 167 -12.36 -22.13 13.05
CA SER A 167 -12.68 -23.56 12.98
C SER A 167 -13.90 -23.98 13.82
N LYS A 168 -14.30 -23.19 14.82
CA LYS A 168 -15.44 -23.52 15.70
C LYS A 168 -16.58 -22.51 15.62
N PHE A 169 -16.25 -21.23 15.52
CA PHE A 169 -17.24 -20.16 15.61
C PHE A 169 -17.07 -19.14 14.49
N PHE A 170 -18.12 -18.35 14.31
CA PHE A 170 -18.11 -17.17 13.47
C PHE A 170 -18.73 -15.99 14.22
N VAL A 171 -18.35 -14.79 13.83
CA VAL A 171 -18.97 -13.57 14.33
C VAL A 171 -19.20 -12.58 13.20
N ASP A 172 -20.31 -11.85 13.29
CA ASP A 172 -20.58 -10.68 12.46
C ASP A 172 -20.04 -9.44 13.17
N ILE A 173 -19.19 -8.68 12.49
CA ILE A 173 -18.50 -7.52 13.04
C ILE A 173 -19.35 -6.26 12.86
N LYS A 174 -19.52 -5.49 13.93
CA LYS A 174 -20.09 -4.14 13.85
C LYS A 174 -19.00 -3.18 13.37
N LEU A 175 -19.11 -2.77 12.12
CA LEU A 175 -18.16 -1.89 11.44
C LEU A 175 -18.05 -0.52 12.11
N SER A 176 -16.81 -0.05 12.29
CA SER A 176 -16.48 1.33 12.66
C SER A 176 -15.94 2.13 11.47
N ASN A 177 -15.32 1.46 10.50
CA ASN A 177 -14.77 2.10 9.30
C ASN A 177 -15.25 1.39 8.01
N PRO A 178 -16.43 1.76 7.49
CA PRO A 178 -16.96 1.16 6.25
C PRO A 178 -16.12 1.44 5.00
N ASN A 179 -15.32 2.52 4.97
CA ASN A 179 -14.54 2.94 3.81
C ASN A 179 -13.09 2.44 3.84
N TYR A 180 -12.71 1.64 4.86
CA TYR A 180 -11.33 1.21 5.09
C TYR A 180 -10.57 0.82 3.82
N PHE A 181 -11.13 -0.09 2.99
CA PHE A 181 -10.44 -0.56 1.79
C PHE A 181 -10.37 0.49 0.67
N ILE A 182 -11.38 1.37 0.56
CA ILE A 182 -11.37 2.47 -0.40
C ILE A 182 -10.21 3.41 -0.10
N ASP A 183 -10.04 3.73 1.19
CA ASP A 183 -9.09 4.73 1.65
C ASP A 183 -7.64 4.17 1.67
N ASN A 184 -7.48 2.88 1.99
CA ASN A 184 -6.16 2.31 2.30
C ASN A 184 -5.57 1.40 1.20
N LEU A 185 -6.35 0.81 0.27
CA LEU A 185 -5.77 -0.08 -0.75
C LEU A 185 -4.76 0.64 -1.67
N LYS A 186 -5.01 1.92 -1.98
CA LYS A 186 -4.07 2.76 -2.75
C LYS A 186 -2.69 2.86 -2.10
N CYS A 187 -2.60 2.64 -0.78
CA CYS A 187 -1.36 2.74 -0.04
C CYS A 187 -0.48 1.50 -0.15
N VAL A 188 -0.98 0.38 -0.67
CA VAL A 188 -0.19 -0.85 -0.83
C VAL A 188 -0.16 -1.37 -2.26
N GLU A 189 -0.67 -0.63 -3.25
CA GLU A 189 -0.64 -1.04 -4.66
C GLU A 189 0.70 -0.82 -5.37
#